data_AF-A0A369K2H5-F1
#
_entry.id   AF-A0A369K2H5-F1
#
_cell.length_a   1.000
_cell.length_b   1.000
_cell.length_c   1.000
_cell.angle_alpha   90.00
_cell.angle_beta   90.00
_cell.angle_gamma   90.00
#
_symmetry.space_group_name_H-M   'P 1'
#
loop_
_entity.id
_entity.type
_entity.pdbx_description
1 polymer ?
#
loop_
_entity_poly.entity_id
_entity_poly.type
_entity_poly.pdbx_seq_one_letter_code
_entity_poly.pdbx_strand_id
1 'polypeptide(L)'
;MTPSSSSEKSFNDWYEDEHIPLLSGVPGWLDSGRYRLTISTTSHAPSYVALHRWTDLAAFDTAEYKTATNTAWRTTVMEKVVKKERFLLQYKGELCNILDTLL
;
A
#
# COMPACT_ATOMS: atom_id res chain seq x y z
N MET A 1 0.10 -6.49 -5.82
CA MET A 1 0.90 -6.29 -7.05
C MET A 1 1.94 -7.39 -7.19
N THR A 2 2.33 -7.70 -8.42
CA THR A 2 3.48 -8.56 -8.73
C THR A 2 4.44 -7.77 -9.63
N PRO A 3 5.66 -7.43 -9.18
CA PRO A 3 6.70 -6.90 -10.05
C PRO A 3 7.25 -8.01 -10.96
N SER A 4 7.91 -7.65 -12.06
CA SER A 4 8.76 -8.59 -12.80
C SER A 4 9.87 -9.13 -11.89
N SER A 5 10.34 -10.34 -12.16
CA SER A 5 11.38 -10.99 -11.36
C SER A 5 12.65 -10.15 -11.24
N SER A 6 13.05 -9.47 -12.32
CA SER A 6 14.25 -8.62 -12.34
C SER A 6 14.07 -7.27 -11.63
N SER A 7 12.84 -6.88 -11.27
CA SER A 7 12.53 -5.58 -10.66
C SER A 7 11.99 -5.69 -9.22
N GLU A 8 11.93 -6.91 -8.65
CA GLU A 8 11.39 -7.13 -7.31
C GLU A 8 12.14 -6.32 -6.24
N LYS A 9 13.48 -6.26 -6.31
CA LYS A 9 14.28 -5.45 -5.37
C LYS A 9 13.91 -3.96 -5.45
N SER A 10 13.94 -3.37 -6.64
CA SER A 10 13.62 -1.94 -6.82
C SER A 10 12.19 -1.61 -6.42
N PHE A 11 11.24 -2.53 -6.68
CA PHE A 11 9.87 -2.42 -6.20
C PHE A 11 9.80 -2.40 -4.66
N ASN A 12 10.56 -3.27 -3.99
CA ASN A 12 10.58 -3.35 -2.54
C ASN A 12 11.25 -2.13 -1.91
N ASP A 13 12.40 -1.70 -2.44
CA ASP A 13 13.14 -0.50 -2.01
C ASP A 13 12.26 0.74 -2.16
N TRP A 14 11.58 0.91 -3.29
CA TRP A 14 10.68 2.04 -3.52
C TRP A 14 9.57 2.15 -2.46
N TYR A 15 8.99 1.00 -2.06
CA TYR A 15 7.96 1.02 -1.01
C TYR A 15 8.52 1.49 0.34
N GLU A 16 9.73 1.04 0.69
CA GLU A 16 10.36 1.29 1.98
C GLU A 16 10.95 2.70 2.07
N ASP A 17 11.67 3.13 1.04
CA ASP A 17 12.48 4.33 1.07
C ASP A 17 11.72 5.58 0.59
N GLU A 18 10.66 5.42 -0.21
CA GLU A 18 9.94 6.55 -0.82
C GLU A 18 8.43 6.49 -0.59
N HIS A 19 7.76 5.42 -1.02
CA HIS A 19 6.31 5.42 -1.10
C HIS A 19 5.62 5.47 0.26
N ILE A 20 5.97 4.56 1.18
CA ILE A 20 5.37 4.55 2.52
C ILE A 20 5.75 5.80 3.31
N PRO A 21 7.02 6.25 3.34
CA PRO A 21 7.38 7.53 3.96
C PRO A 21 6.56 8.71 3.44
N LEU A 22 6.42 8.86 2.12
CA LEU A 22 5.64 9.95 1.53
C LEU A 22 4.15 9.84 1.89
N LEU A 23 3.57 8.64 1.83
CA LEU A 23 2.18 8.42 2.22
C LEU A 23 1.94 8.71 3.72
N SER A 24 2.91 8.40 4.59
CA SER A 24 2.80 8.69 6.02
C SER A 24 2.73 10.19 6.34
N GLY A 25 3.21 11.04 5.43
CA GLY A 25 3.10 12.50 5.52
C GLY A 25 1.78 13.07 5.00
N VAL A 26 0.91 12.26 4.40
CA VAL A 26 -0.38 12.73 3.84
C VAL A 26 -1.36 13.02 4.99
N PRO A 27 -1.96 14.23 5.04
CA PRO A 27 -3.00 14.52 6.02
C PRO A 27 -4.14 13.50 5.98
N GLY A 28 -4.45 12.92 7.14
CA GLY A 28 -5.49 11.91 7.27
C GLY A 28 -5.09 10.49 6.89
N TRP A 29 -3.84 10.22 6.52
CA TRP A 29 -3.30 8.88 6.33
C TRP A 29 -2.92 8.28 7.69
N LEU A 30 -3.44 7.09 8.00
CA LEU A 30 -3.30 6.48 9.33
C LEU A 30 -2.13 5.51 9.40
N ASP A 31 -2.10 4.55 8.48
CA ASP A 31 -0.99 3.61 8.38
C ASP A 31 -0.91 2.96 7.00
N SER A 32 0.20 2.25 6.79
CA SER A 32 0.46 1.45 5.60
C SER A 32 1.17 0.16 6.00
N GLY A 33 0.60 -0.98 5.63
CA GLY A 33 1.20 -2.30 5.81
C GLY A 33 1.48 -2.95 4.47
N ARG A 34 2.61 -3.65 4.35
CA ARG A 34 2.97 -4.42 3.14
C ARG A 34 3.22 -5.87 3.51
N TYR A 35 2.64 -6.78 2.73
CA TYR A 35 2.69 -8.21 2.97
C TYR A 35 3.09 -8.94 1.70
N ARG A 36 3.95 -9.96 1.84
CA ARG A 36 4.29 -10.90 0.78
C ARG A 36 3.38 -12.11 0.88
N LEU A 37 2.81 -12.53 -0.24
CA LEU A 37 2.01 -13.74 -0.33
C LEU A 37 2.92 -14.96 -0.10
N THR A 38 2.58 -15.81 0.87
CA THR A 38 3.30 -17.06 1.17
C THR A 38 2.53 -18.29 0.71
N ILE A 39 1.21 -18.28 0.86
CA ILE A 39 0.31 -19.39 0.50
C ILE A 39 -0.93 -18.80 -0.17
N SER A 40 -1.42 -19.44 -1.23
CA SER A 40 -2.66 -19.07 -1.92
C SER A 40 -3.40 -20.32 -2.38
N THR A 41 -4.72 -20.30 -2.31
CA THR A 41 -5.61 -21.32 -2.88
C THR A 41 -5.89 -21.09 -4.38
N THR A 42 -5.42 -19.97 -4.93
CA THR A 42 -5.54 -19.61 -6.34
C THR A 42 -4.18 -19.27 -6.94
N SER A 43 -3.96 -19.64 -8.19
CA SER A 43 -2.79 -19.25 -8.99
C SER A 43 -2.83 -17.78 -9.44
N HIS A 44 -3.92 -17.07 -9.19
CA HIS A 44 -4.12 -15.71 -9.68
C HIS A 44 -3.78 -14.61 -8.66
N ALA A 45 -3.49 -14.93 -7.40
CA ALA A 45 -3.20 -13.88 -6.42
C ALA A 45 -1.90 -13.12 -6.75
N PRO A 46 -1.85 -11.78 -6.61
CA PRO A 46 -0.60 -11.03 -6.69
C PRO A 46 0.38 -11.41 -5.57
N SER A 47 1.68 -11.30 -5.84
CA SER A 47 2.75 -11.73 -4.92
C SER A 47 2.88 -10.84 -3.68
N TYR A 48 2.39 -9.61 -3.74
CA TYR A 48 2.37 -8.66 -2.63
C TYR A 48 1.01 -7.99 -2.49
N VAL A 49 0.63 -7.63 -1.27
CA VAL A 49 -0.48 -6.71 -0.98
C VAL A 49 0.03 -5.55 -0.14
N ALA A 50 -0.39 -4.34 -0.49
CA ALA A 50 -0.25 -3.16 0.35
C ALA A 50 -1.65 -2.77 0.84
N LEU A 51 -1.78 -2.58 2.15
CA LEU A 51 -2.99 -2.10 2.80
C LEU A 51 -2.69 -0.72 3.37
N HIS A 52 -3.54 0.23 3.04
CA HIS A 52 -3.43 1.58 3.54
C HIS A 52 -4.73 1.92 4.25
N ARG A 53 -4.62 2.57 5.41
CA ARG A 53 -5.77 3.11 6.13
C ARG A 53 -5.66 4.62 6.17
N TRP A 54 -6.80 5.27 6.05
CA TRP A 54 -6.93 6.71 6.07
C TRP A 54 -8.29 7.07 6.68
N THR A 55 -8.46 8.35 7.01
CA THR A 55 -9.64 8.87 7.70
C THR A 55 -10.82 9.09 6.75
N ASP A 56 -10.60 9.81 5.65
CA ASP A 56 -11.63 10.10 4.66
C ASP A 56 -11.07 10.26 3.23
N LEU A 57 -11.95 10.31 2.24
CA LEU A 57 -11.54 10.34 0.82
C LEU A 57 -10.87 11.64 0.38
N ALA A 58 -10.99 12.74 1.14
CA ALA A 58 -10.30 14.00 0.82
C ALA A 58 -8.78 13.89 0.91
N ALA A 59 -8.24 12.89 1.64
CA ALA A 59 -6.80 12.59 1.67
C ALA A 59 -6.22 12.41 0.25
N PHE A 60 -7.01 11.86 -0.70
CA PHE A 60 -6.58 11.63 -2.08
C PHE A 60 -6.51 12.91 -2.93
N ASP A 61 -7.12 14.00 -2.48
CA ASP A 61 -7.11 15.29 -3.18
C ASP A 61 -5.98 16.22 -2.71
N THR A 62 -5.30 15.87 -1.62
CA THR A 62 -4.18 16.63 -1.05
C THR A 62 -2.98 16.71 -1.99
N ALA A 63 -2.16 17.75 -1.83
CA ALA A 63 -0.95 17.92 -2.63
C ALA A 63 0.11 16.85 -2.28
N GLU A 64 0.13 16.42 -1.03
CA GLU A 64 1.00 15.39 -0.48
C GLU A 64 0.70 14.04 -1.12
N TYR A 65 -0.57 13.65 -1.22
CA TYR A 65 -0.95 12.38 -1.86
C TYR A 65 -0.64 12.40 -3.36
N LYS A 66 -0.93 13.52 -4.03
CA LYS A 66 -0.59 13.72 -5.44
C LYS A 66 0.91 13.61 -5.65
N THR A 67 1.73 14.20 -4.80
CA THR A 67 3.20 14.07 -4.85
C THR A 67 3.63 12.62 -4.63
N ALA A 68 3.15 11.98 -3.56
CA ALA A 68 3.50 10.61 -3.17
C ALA A 68 3.19 9.56 -4.25
N THR A 69 2.24 9.85 -5.14
CA THR A 69 1.78 8.91 -6.18
C THR A 69 2.24 9.27 -7.59
N ASN A 70 3.00 10.35 -7.77
CA ASN A 70 3.49 10.84 -9.07
C ASN A 70 5.02 11.07 -9.11
N THR A 71 5.79 10.40 -8.26
CA THR A 71 7.26 10.47 -8.32
C THR A 71 7.80 9.76 -9.58
N ALA A 72 9.01 10.14 -10.00
CA ALA A 72 9.70 9.48 -11.11
C ALA A 72 9.99 8.00 -10.78
N TRP A 73 10.40 7.69 -9.55
CA TRP A 73 10.70 6.32 -9.14
C TRP A 73 9.45 5.44 -9.11
N ARG A 74 8.33 5.95 -8.57
CA ARG A 74 7.02 5.29 -8.68
C ARG A 74 6.70 4.96 -10.13
N THR A 75 6.91 5.90 -11.06
CA THR A 75 6.61 5.70 -12.48
C THR A 75 7.40 4.51 -13.03
N THR A 76 8.72 4.50 -12.83
CA THR A 76 9.61 3.40 -13.24
C THR A 76 9.21 2.06 -12.62
N VAL A 77 8.87 2.03 -11.32
CA VAL A 77 8.47 0.80 -10.64
C VAL A 77 7.15 0.26 -11.20
N MET A 78 6.18 1.13 -11.40
CA MET A 78 4.85 0.74 -11.87
C MET A 78 4.86 0.22 -13.31
N GLU A 79 5.79 0.66 -14.16
CA GLU A 79 6.02 0.07 -15.49
C GLU A 79 6.49 -1.38 -15.45
N LYS A 80 7.11 -1.82 -14.34
CA LYS A 80 7.60 -3.19 -14.15
C LYS A 80 6.62 -4.07 -13.39
N VAL A 81 5.46 -3.55 -12.99
CA VAL A 81 4.41 -4.33 -12.34
C VAL A 81 3.62 -5.11 -13.40
N VAL A 82 3.75 -6.44 -13.38
CA VAL A 82 3.08 -7.34 -14.33
C VAL A 82 1.67 -7.75 -13.91
N LYS A 83 1.34 -7.56 -12.62
CA LYS A 83 -0.02 -7.79 -12.10
C LYS A 83 -0.40 -6.77 -11.04
N LYS A 84 -1.58 -6.16 -11.19
CA LYS A 84 -2.10 -5.15 -10.26
C LYS A 84 -3.60 -5.30 -10.10
N GLU A 85 -4.03 -5.26 -8.85
CA GLU A 85 -5.43 -5.17 -8.43
C GLU A 85 -5.50 -4.08 -7.36
N ARG A 86 -6.61 -3.36 -7.29
CA ARG A 86 -6.85 -2.31 -6.29
C ARG A 86 -8.29 -2.40 -5.83
N PHE A 87 -8.47 -2.41 -4.52
CA PHE A 87 -9.79 -2.44 -3.88
C PHE A 87 -9.92 -1.24 -2.95
N LEU A 88 -11.12 -0.69 -2.88
CA LEU A 88 -11.54 0.22 -1.83
C LEU A 88 -12.39 -0.59 -0.85
N LEU A 89 -11.92 -0.72 0.38
CA LEU A 89 -12.56 -1.55 1.39
C LEU A 89 -13.08 -0.67 2.53
N GLN A 90 -14.32 -0.89 2.93
CA GLN A 90 -14.86 -0.32 4.17
C GLN A 90 -14.86 -1.42 5.23
N TYR A 91 -14.22 -1.16 6.35
CA TYR A 91 -14.32 -2.06 7.49
C TYR A 91 -15.77 -2.09 8.01
N LYS A 92 -16.32 -3.30 8.17
CA LYS A 92 -17.65 -3.56 8.72
C LYS A 92 -17.47 -4.42 9.97
N GLY A 93 -17.46 -3.77 11.13
CA GLY A 93 -17.32 -4.42 12.43
C GLY A 93 -17.12 -3.39 13.53
N GLU A 94 -17.11 -3.86 14.77
CA GLU A 94 -16.60 -3.10 15.90
C GLU A 94 -15.09 -3.37 15.98
N LEU A 95 -14.28 -2.33 15.87
CA LEU A 95 -12.90 -2.44 16.31
C LEU A 95 -12.98 -2.58 17.83
N CYS A 96 -12.86 -3.81 18.35
CA CYS A 96 -12.48 -3.96 19.74
C CYS A 96 -11.19 -3.16 19.90
N ASN A 97 -11.20 -2.14 20.76
CA ASN A 97 -9.97 -1.49 21.14
C ASN A 97 -9.05 -2.59 21.66
N ILE A 98 -8.00 -2.92 20.91
CA ILE A 98 -6.95 -3.85 21.36
C ILE A 98 -6.28 -3.31 22.64
N LEU A 99 -6.49 -2.03 22.96
CA LEU A 99 -6.10 -1.41 24.23
C LEU A 99 -6.99 -1.80 25.42
N ASP A 100 -8.23 -2.26 25.19
CA ASP A 100 -9.15 -2.68 26.27
C ASP A 100 -8.90 -4.13 26.74
N THR A 101 -8.02 -4.87 26.06
CA THR A 101 -7.68 -6.28 26.40
C THR A 101 -6.34 -6.42 27.13
N LEU A 102 -5.70 -5.30 27.48
CA LEU A 102 -4.42 -5.25 28.22
C LEU A 102 -4.54 -4.60 29.61
N LEU A 103 -5.73 -4.64 30.23
CA LEU A 103 -5.93 -4.36 31.66
C LEU A 103 -6.47 -5.60 32.39
#